data_AF-A0A9N9G945-F1
#
_entry.id   AF-A0A9N9G945-F1
#
_cell.length_a   1.000
_cell.length_b   1.000
_cell.length_c   1.000
_cell.angle_alpha   90.00
_cell.angle_beta   90.00
_cell.angle_gamma   90.00
#
_symmetry.space_group_name_H-M   'P 1'
#
loop_
_entity.id
_entity.type
_entity.pdbx_description
1 polymer ?
#
loop_
_entity_poly.entity_id
_entity_poly.type
_entity_poly.pdbx_seq_one_letter_code
_entity_poly.pdbx_strand_id
1 'polypeptide(L)'
;MNTNTIRPQFPPNLSVEELIVNAVEKLHKTGKISKTPNSFFAYRMALQKELTARNYYPNMCDLSIIAGNLWIQEPQYIKAEYQRLVHDAKILFEEYCHHAFLPYSINQEQQQNLYYFY
;
A
#
# COMPACT_ATOMS: atom_id res chain seq x y z
N MET A 1 22.15 -1.60 19.16
CA MET A 1 21.10 -0.56 19.24
C MET A 1 19.81 -1.19 19.74
N ASN A 2 19.04 -0.50 20.57
CA ASN A 2 17.71 -0.98 20.99
C ASN A 2 16.69 -0.59 19.91
N THR A 3 16.29 -1.54 19.07
CA THR A 3 15.33 -1.29 17.96
C THR A 3 13.90 -1.11 18.46
N ASN A 4 13.60 -1.51 19.70
CA ASN A 4 12.28 -1.37 20.31
C ASN A 4 11.94 0.07 20.76
N THR A 5 12.86 1.03 20.56
CA THR A 5 12.61 2.45 20.83
C THR A 5 12.71 3.31 19.58
N ILE A 6 13.09 2.72 18.43
CA ILE A 6 13.22 3.44 17.17
C ILE A 6 11.83 3.57 16.56
N ARG A 7 11.38 4.82 16.42
CA ARG A 7 10.09 5.16 15.82
C ARG A 7 10.32 5.69 14.41
N PRO A 8 9.40 5.42 13.46
CA PRO A 8 9.39 6.15 12.20
C PRO A 8 9.28 7.65 12.47
N GLN A 9 9.94 8.46 11.63
CA GLN A 9 9.74 9.90 11.67
C GLN A 9 8.24 10.27 11.51
N PHE A 10 7.82 11.31 12.23
CA PHE A 10 6.51 11.93 12.06
C PHE A 10 6.67 13.40 11.61
N PRO A 11 5.98 13.85 10.54
CA PRO A 11 5.08 13.07 9.67
C PRO A 11 5.82 11.95 8.93
N PRO A 12 5.12 10.85 8.59
CA PRO A 12 5.72 9.71 7.92
C PRO A 12 6.26 10.10 6.54
N ASN A 13 7.51 9.76 6.25
CA ASN A 13 8.09 9.86 4.91
C ASN A 13 7.66 8.65 4.05
N LEU A 14 6.35 8.55 3.83
CA LEU A 14 5.70 7.49 3.08
C LEU A 14 4.65 8.10 2.15
N SER A 15 4.82 7.88 0.85
CA SER A 15 3.87 8.34 -0.16
C SER A 15 2.71 7.34 -0.33
N VAL A 16 1.61 7.85 -0.86
CA VAL A 16 0.39 7.08 -1.13
C VAL A 16 0.66 6.05 -2.25
N GLU A 17 1.49 6.44 -3.21
CA GLU A 17 1.94 5.62 -4.33
C GLU A 17 2.74 4.41 -3.84
N GLU A 18 3.69 4.62 -2.92
CA GLU A 18 4.50 3.55 -2.32
C GLU A 18 3.63 2.47 -1.65
N LEU A 19 2.48 2.84 -1.08
CA LEU A 19 1.55 1.89 -0.47
C LEU A 19 0.89 0.98 -1.51
N ILE A 20 0.66 1.46 -2.73
CA ILE A 20 -0.11 0.72 -3.74
C ILE A 20 0.77 0.03 -4.79
N VAL A 21 2.08 0.30 -4.86
CA VAL A 21 3.00 -0.32 -5.85
C VAL A 21 2.80 -1.82 -5.96
N ASN A 22 2.81 -2.55 -4.84
CA ASN A 22 2.66 -4.01 -4.85
C ASN A 22 1.28 -4.46 -5.35
N ALA A 23 0.22 -3.68 -5.06
CA ALA A 23 -1.13 -3.98 -5.52
C ALA A 23 -1.27 -3.73 -7.03
N VAL A 24 -0.70 -2.63 -7.54
CA VAL A 24 -0.66 -2.28 -8.96
C VAL A 24 0.15 -3.30 -9.75
N GLU A 25 1.35 -3.66 -9.29
CA GLU A 25 2.17 -4.68 -9.95
C GLU A 25 1.45 -6.02 -10.04
N LYS A 26 0.78 -6.44 -8.96
CA LYS A 26 0.03 -7.70 -8.94
C LYS A 26 -1.17 -7.65 -9.87
N LEU A 27 -1.86 -6.51 -9.94
CA LEU A 27 -2.92 -6.28 -10.91
C LEU A 27 -2.38 -6.44 -12.34
N HIS A 28 -1.25 -5.81 -12.69
CA HIS A 28 -0.66 -5.94 -14.02
C HIS A 28 -0.22 -7.37 -14.35
N LYS A 29 0.40 -8.09 -13.39
CA LYS A 29 0.93 -9.45 -13.61
C LYS A 29 -0.15 -10.52 -13.70
N THR A 30 -1.28 -10.35 -12.99
CA THR A 30 -2.28 -11.41 -12.81
C THR A 30 -3.69 -11.05 -13.25
N GLY A 31 -3.94 -9.78 -13.57
CA GLY A 31 -5.28 -9.23 -13.81
C GLY A 31 -6.17 -9.16 -12.57
N LYS A 32 -5.66 -9.54 -11.39
CA LYS A 32 -6.46 -9.65 -10.15
C LYS A 32 -6.28 -8.43 -9.26
N ILE A 33 -7.40 -7.79 -8.92
CA ILE A 33 -7.47 -6.73 -7.92
C ILE A 33 -7.04 -7.30 -6.57
N SER A 34 -6.02 -6.69 -5.97
CA SER A 34 -5.51 -7.06 -4.65
C SER A 34 -5.95 -6.06 -3.59
N LYS A 35 -5.97 -6.50 -2.33
CA LYS A 35 -6.29 -5.62 -1.20
C LYS A 35 -5.18 -4.58 -1.01
N THR A 36 -5.57 -3.35 -0.76
CA THR A 36 -4.66 -2.28 -0.36
C THR A 36 -4.14 -2.53 1.07
N PRO A 37 -2.92 -2.07 1.40
CA PRO A 37 -2.36 -2.27 2.73
C PRO A 37 -3.17 -1.53 3.80
N ASN A 38 -3.20 -2.07 5.02
CA ASN A 38 -3.83 -1.40 6.17
C ASN A 38 -2.86 -0.42 6.86
N SER A 39 -3.36 0.35 7.83
CA SER A 39 -2.57 1.39 8.53
C SER A 39 -1.36 0.82 9.28
N PHE A 40 -1.45 -0.41 9.78
CA PHE A 40 -0.32 -1.10 10.41
C PHE A 40 0.77 -1.47 9.39
N PHE A 41 0.38 -1.91 8.19
CA PHE A 41 1.33 -2.17 7.11
C PHE A 41 2.05 -0.88 6.68
N ALA A 42 1.32 0.23 6.55
CA ALA A 42 1.91 1.54 6.26
C ALA A 42 2.93 1.94 7.34
N TYR A 43 2.57 1.78 8.62
CA TYR A 43 3.49 2.01 9.74
C TYR A 43 4.75 1.14 9.66
N ARG A 44 4.59 -0.15 9.37
CA ARG A 44 5.71 -1.10 9.24
C ARG A 44 6.64 -0.74 8.08
N MET A 45 6.11 -0.24 6.97
CA MET A 45 6.92 0.26 5.84
C MET A 45 7.72 1.50 6.24
N ALA A 46 7.10 2.46 6.92
CA ALA A 46 7.80 3.64 7.43
C ALA A 46 8.91 3.26 8.42
N LEU A 47 8.66 2.30 9.31
CA LEU A 47 9.66 1.76 10.23
C LEU A 47 10.83 1.09 9.50
N GLN A 48 10.54 0.32 8.45
CA GLN A 48 11.57 -0.31 7.64
C GLN A 48 12.51 0.73 7.00
N LYS A 49 11.95 1.83 6.46
CA LYS A 49 12.73 2.94 5.89
C LYS A 49 13.62 3.59 6.94
N GLU A 50 13.07 3.87 8.12
CA GLU A 50 13.82 4.46 9.24
C GLU A 50 14.98 3.56 9.71
N LEU A 51 14.73 2.27 9.86
CA LEU A 51 15.77 1.31 10.28
C LEU A 51 16.85 1.16 9.20
N THR A 52 16.45 1.12 7.93
CA THR A 52 17.37 1.05 6.79
C THR A 52 18.26 2.29 6.72
N ALA A 53 17.71 3.49 6.96
CA ALA A 53 18.47 4.73 7.03
C ALA A 53 19.53 4.72 8.15
N ARG A 54 19.33 3.89 9.18
CA ARG A 54 20.27 3.68 10.30
C ARG A 54 21.18 2.46 10.09
N ASN A 55 21.27 1.93 8.87
CA ASN A 55 22.03 0.74 8.50
C ASN A 55 21.61 -0.54 9.23
N TYR A 56 20.32 -0.65 9.59
CA TYR A 56 19.75 -1.85 10.19
C TYR A 56 18.70 -2.49 9.28
N TYR A 57 18.88 -3.78 9.01
CA TYR A 57 18.08 -4.53 8.03
C TYR A 57 17.42 -5.73 8.72
N PRO A 58 16.32 -5.53 9.47
CA PRO A 58 15.63 -6.64 10.13
C PRO A 58 14.99 -7.57 9.10
N ASN A 59 14.93 -8.86 9.42
CA ASN A 59 14.06 -9.76 8.68
C ASN A 59 12.58 -9.39 8.89
N MET A 60 11.69 -9.94 8.05
CA MET A 60 10.27 -9.60 8.09
C MET A 60 9.57 -9.98 9.40
N CYS A 61 10.00 -11.07 10.06
CA CYS A 61 9.44 -11.49 11.34
C CYS A 61 9.78 -10.47 12.44
N ASP A 62 11.07 -10.14 12.58
CA ASP A 62 11.56 -9.18 13.57
C ASP A 62 10.94 -7.80 13.35
N LEU A 63 10.89 -7.35 12.09
CA LEU A 63 10.26 -6.07 11.75
C LEU A 63 8.79 -6.03 12.16
N SER A 64 8.05 -7.13 12.00
CA SER A 64 6.64 -7.22 12.36
C SER A 64 6.44 -7.23 13.87
N ILE A 65 7.31 -7.91 14.62
CA ILE A 65 7.31 -7.92 16.08
C ILE A 65 7.60 -6.51 16.63
N ILE A 66 8.65 -5.86 16.13
CA ILE A 66 9.03 -4.51 16.54
C ILE A 66 7.88 -3.55 16.20
N ALA A 67 7.38 -3.56 14.96
CA ALA A 67 6.28 -2.70 14.54
C ALA A 67 5.03 -2.92 15.40
N GLY A 68 4.69 -4.17 15.75
CA GLY A 68 3.54 -4.48 16.60
C GLY A 68 3.63 -3.85 17.98
N ASN A 69 4.78 -4.04 18.65
CA ASN A 69 5.04 -3.46 19.97
C ASN A 69 4.99 -1.93 19.95
N LEU A 70 5.60 -1.34 18.92
CA LEU A 70 5.61 0.10 18.74
C LEU A 70 4.20 0.63 18.47
N TRP A 71 3.47 0.04 17.51
CA TRP A 71 2.13 0.48 17.10
C TRP A 71 1.12 0.50 18.25
N ILE A 72 1.16 -0.47 19.15
CA ILE A 72 0.27 -0.49 20.33
C ILE A 72 0.48 0.78 21.18
N GLN A 73 1.74 1.17 21.36
CA GLN A 73 2.15 2.32 22.17
C GLN A 73 2.00 3.67 21.44
N GLU A 74 1.78 3.68 20.12
CA GLU A 74 1.61 4.93 19.37
C GLU A 74 0.35 5.68 19.83
N PRO A 75 0.43 7.02 19.97
CA PRO A 75 -0.72 7.84 20.28
C PRO A 75 -1.70 7.89 19.10
N GLN A 76 -2.96 8.19 19.41
CA GLN A 76 -4.05 8.10 18.44
C GLN A 76 -3.85 9.01 17.21
N TYR A 77 -3.25 10.18 17.37
CA TYR A 77 -3.03 11.11 16.25
C TYR A 77 -2.05 10.55 15.21
N ILE A 78 -1.05 9.77 15.63
CA ILE A 78 -0.14 9.06 14.72
C ILE A 78 -0.91 8.00 13.96
N LYS A 79 -1.71 7.20 14.67
CA LYS A 79 -2.53 6.16 14.07
C LYS A 79 -3.51 6.71 13.03
N ALA A 80 -4.12 7.86 13.33
CA ALA A 80 -5.03 8.56 12.45
C ALA A 80 -4.35 9.00 11.14
N GLU A 81 -3.11 9.48 11.20
CA GLU A 81 -2.38 9.87 9.98
C GLU A 81 -2.11 8.68 9.06
N TYR A 82 -1.70 7.53 9.62
CA TYR A 82 -1.54 6.31 8.81
C TYR A 82 -2.87 5.76 8.27
N GLN A 83 -3.98 5.96 8.99
CA GLN A 83 -5.31 5.65 8.47
C GLN A 83 -5.69 6.54 7.30
N ARG A 84 -5.38 7.85 7.37
CA ARG A 84 -5.59 8.80 6.28
C ARG A 84 -4.79 8.40 5.04
N LEU A 85 -3.49 8.11 5.19
CA LEU A 85 -2.64 7.66 4.08
C LEU A 85 -3.19 6.41 3.38
N VAL A 86 -3.67 5.45 4.16
CA VAL A 86 -4.25 4.20 3.62
C VAL A 86 -5.60 4.44 2.95
N HIS A 87 -6.39 5.37 3.46
CA HIS A 87 -7.63 5.78 2.81
C HIS A 87 -7.36 6.42 1.44
N ASP A 88 -6.43 7.36 1.39
CA ASP A 88 -6.01 8.02 0.15
C ASP A 88 -5.43 7.01 -0.85
N ALA A 89 -4.64 6.04 -0.36
CA ALA A 89 -4.10 4.94 -1.16
C ALA A 89 -5.18 4.05 -1.74
N LYS A 90 -6.25 3.82 -0.99
CA LYS A 90 -7.38 3.04 -1.45
C LYS A 90 -8.12 3.74 -2.59
N ILE A 91 -8.40 5.04 -2.44
CA ILE A 91 -9.03 5.86 -3.48
C ILE A 91 -8.17 5.83 -4.75
N LEU A 92 -6.88 6.13 -4.62
CA LEU A 92 -5.95 6.14 -5.75
C LEU A 92 -5.92 4.77 -6.47
N PHE A 93 -5.86 3.67 -5.71
CA PHE A 93 -5.86 2.33 -6.31
C PHE A 93 -7.18 1.98 -7.02
N GLU A 94 -8.32 2.41 -6.49
CA GLU A 94 -9.62 2.23 -7.12
C GLU A 94 -9.71 3.01 -8.44
N GLU A 95 -9.21 4.24 -8.48
CA GLU A 95 -9.08 5.04 -9.71
C GLU A 95 -8.17 4.35 -10.73
N TYR A 96 -7.01 3.86 -10.31
CA TYR A 96 -6.11 3.08 -11.16
C TYR A 96 -6.78 1.83 -11.73
N CYS A 97 -7.48 1.07 -10.90
CA CYS A 97 -8.21 -0.11 -11.37
C CYS A 97 -9.26 0.31 -12.40
N HIS A 98 -10.06 1.34 -12.11
CA HIS A 98 -11.06 1.84 -13.04
C HIS A 98 -10.43 2.15 -14.41
N HIS A 99 -9.37 2.96 -14.45
CA HIS A 99 -8.67 3.31 -15.68
C HIS A 99 -7.99 2.12 -16.38
N ALA A 100 -7.45 1.16 -15.62
CA ALA A 100 -6.85 -0.05 -16.19
C ALA A 100 -7.89 -0.99 -16.83
N PHE A 101 -9.14 -1.00 -16.33
CA PHE A 101 -10.22 -1.84 -16.85
C PHE A 101 -11.13 -1.15 -17.88
N LEU A 102 -11.19 0.19 -17.95
CA LEU A 102 -11.93 0.93 -18.99
C LEU A 102 -11.57 0.57 -20.44
N PRO A 103 -10.29 0.38 -20.84
CA PRO A 103 -9.98 -0.04 -22.21
C PRO A 103 -10.39 -1.49 -22.49
N TYR A 104 -10.66 -2.32 -21.46
CA TYR A 104 -11.12 -3.69 -21.67
C TYR A 104 -12.61 -3.75 -22.03
N SER A 105 -13.47 -3.00 -21.34
CA SER A 105 -14.92 -2.98 -21.59
C SER A 105 -15.31 -2.35 -22.93
N ILE A 106 -14.66 -1.25 -23.33
CA ILE A 106 -14.94 -0.57 -24.61
C ILE A 106 -14.59 -1.49 -25.80
N ASN A 107 -13.51 -2.26 -25.71
CA ASN A 107 -13.10 -3.18 -26.77
C ASN A 107 -14.02 -4.41 -26.88
N GLN A 108 -14.63 -4.89 -25.78
CA GLN A 108 -15.59 -6.00 -25.82
C GLN A 108 -16.94 -5.61 -26.44
N GLU A 109 -17.45 -4.40 -26.18
CA GLU A 109 -18.68 -3.90 -26.81
C GLU A 109 -18.49 -3.67 -28.32
N GLN A 110 -17.32 -3.21 -28.75
CA GLN A 110 -17.00 -3.09 -30.17
C GLN A 110 -16.88 -4.46 -30.87
N GLN A 111 -16.29 -5.46 -30.20
CA GLN A 111 -16.21 -6.83 -30.72
C GLN A 111 -17.56 -7.55 -30.76
N GLN A 112 -18.42 -7.35 -29.75
CA GLN A 112 -19.79 -7.91 -29.77
C GLN A 112 -20.65 -7.25 -30.85
N ASN A 113 -20.55 -5.93 -31.04
CA ASN A 113 -21.29 -5.26 -32.11
C ASN A 113 -20.86 -5.71 -33.50
N LEU A 114 -19.59 -6.07 -33.73
CA LEU A 114 -19.14 -6.64 -35.00
C LEU A 114 -19.67 -8.07 -35.25
N TYR A 115 -20.06 -8.81 -34.21
CA TYR A 115 -20.54 -10.20 -34.33
C TYR A 115 -22.04 -10.30 -34.66
N TYR A 116 -22.79 -9.19 -34.58
CA TYR A 116 -24.23 -9.13 -34.89
C TYR A 116 -24.55 -8.58 -36.30
N PHE A 117 -23.53 -8.30 -37.13
CA PHE A 117 -23.69 -7.80 -38.50
C PHE A 117 -23.48 -8.85 -39.62
N TYR A 118 -23.48 -10.14 -39.30
CA TYR A 118 -23.51 -11.26 -40.26
C TYR A 118 -24.64 -12.23 -39.92
#